data_AF-A0A7X7RGN2-F1
#
_entry.id   AF-A0A7X7RGN2-F1
#
_cell.length_a   1.000
_cell.length_b   1.000
_cell.length_c   1.000
_cell.angle_alpha   90.00
_cell.angle_beta   90.00
_cell.angle_gamma   90.00
#
_symmetry.space_group_name_H-M   'P 1'
#
loop_
_entity.id
_entity.type
_entity.pdbx_description
1 polymer ?
#
loop_
_entity_poly.entity_id
_entity_poly.type
_entity_poly.pdbx_seq_one_letter_code
_entity_poly.pdbx_strand_id
1 'polypeptide(L)'
;MPDLFKPLFSPNLLARRLTGYAPPSSPELAALADQWARTAADPAFLNLNEKPLQGQFLADIFARLLGYAPAVGHLDAYQLKPESASTETKGARTPDARLGFFGTGQDITRVVVELKAPGADLDARQSGYGNLTPVEQAFGYLAKFDDCRWVILSNFTTVRLYSKRRGQVY
;
A
#
# COMPACT_ATOMS: atom_id res chain seq x y z
N MET A 1 -18.82 -1.27 18.64
CA MET A 1 -17.94 -2.38 19.05
C MET A 1 -16.50 -1.91 18.95
N PRO A 2 -15.79 -1.59 20.04
CA PRO A 2 -14.45 -0.99 19.97
C PRO A 2 -13.28 -1.98 19.96
N ASP A 3 -13.48 -3.28 20.22
CA ASP A 3 -12.39 -4.23 20.53
C ASP A 3 -11.83 -5.05 19.36
N LEU A 4 -12.02 -4.63 18.11
CA LEU A 4 -11.74 -5.49 16.94
C LEU A 4 -10.43 -5.22 16.20
N PHE A 5 -9.55 -4.35 16.70
CA PHE A 5 -8.21 -4.16 16.11
C PHE A 5 -7.11 -4.34 17.14
N LYS A 6 -6.65 -5.59 17.29
CA LYS A 6 -5.30 -5.81 17.86
C LYS A 6 -4.29 -5.14 16.92
N PRO A 7 -3.40 -4.28 17.44
CA PRO A 7 -2.41 -3.61 16.60
C PRO A 7 -1.53 -4.65 15.91
N LEU A 8 -1.24 -4.43 14.62
CA LEU A 8 -0.45 -5.33 13.79
C LEU A 8 0.92 -5.64 14.41
N PHE A 9 1.47 -4.67 15.13
CA PHE A 9 2.69 -4.80 15.89
C PHE A 9 2.40 -4.67 17.38
N SER A 10 2.97 -5.58 18.18
CA SER A 10 3.02 -5.39 19.64
C SER A 10 3.72 -4.06 19.94
N PRO A 11 3.13 -3.15 20.75
CA PRO A 11 3.75 -1.88 21.10
C PRO A 11 5.16 -2.04 21.68
N ASN A 12 5.36 -3.06 22.51
CA ASN A 12 6.67 -3.38 23.10
C ASN A 12 7.68 -3.85 22.04
N LEU A 13 7.22 -4.67 21.08
CA LEU A 13 8.07 -5.10 19.96
C LEU A 13 8.46 -3.91 19.09
N LEU A 14 7.51 -3.03 18.79
CA LEU A 14 7.73 -1.82 18.01
C LEU A 14 8.73 -0.91 18.72
N ALA A 15 8.50 -0.57 19.99
CA ALA A 15 9.39 0.27 20.78
C ALA A 15 10.82 -0.28 20.81
N ARG A 16 10.99 -1.60 21.02
CA ARG A 16 12.31 -2.25 21.01
C ARG A 16 12.97 -2.22 19.64
N ARG A 17 12.21 -2.39 18.55
CA ARG A 17 12.73 -2.35 17.17
C ARG A 17 13.02 -0.93 16.69
N LEU A 18 12.29 0.05 17.22
CA LEU A 18 12.52 1.47 16.98
C LEU A 18 13.65 2.05 17.83
N THR A 19 14.11 1.33 18.87
CA THR A 19 15.24 1.77 19.69
C THR A 19 16.49 1.89 18.81
N GLY A 20 16.98 3.11 18.62
CA GLY A 20 18.13 3.41 17.74
C GLY A 20 17.78 3.55 16.25
N TYR A 21 16.51 3.34 15.86
CA TYR A 21 16.02 3.67 14.52
C TYR A 21 15.37 5.04 14.57
N ALA A 22 16.05 6.04 14.03
CA ALA A 22 15.42 7.27 13.60
C ALA A 22 15.06 7.12 12.12
N PRO A 23 13.78 7.19 11.73
CA PRO A 23 13.47 7.29 10.31
C PRO A 23 14.21 8.53 9.76
N PRO A 24 14.73 8.48 8.53
CA PRO A 24 15.28 9.66 7.89
C PRO A 24 14.19 10.74 7.86
N SER A 25 14.32 11.74 8.73
CA SER A 25 13.34 12.81 8.89
C SER A 25 14.00 14.11 8.47
N SER A 26 13.81 14.48 7.21
CA SER A 26 14.15 15.83 6.75
C SER A 26 12.94 16.76 6.93
N PRO A 27 13.14 18.09 7.04
CA PRO A 27 12.04 19.05 7.05
C PRO A 27 11.09 18.89 5.85
N GLU A 28 11.63 18.52 4.69
CA GLU A 28 10.85 18.30 3.46
C GLU A 28 9.95 17.05 3.57
N LEU A 29 10.46 15.96 4.16
CA LEU A 29 9.67 14.75 4.39
C LEU A 29 8.59 14.97 5.45
N ALA A 30 8.90 15.73 6.50
CA ALA A 30 7.92 16.13 7.51
C ALA A 30 6.82 17.00 6.90
N ALA A 31 7.18 18.01 6.10
CA ALA A 31 6.21 18.87 5.40
C ALA A 31 5.33 18.07 4.43
N LEU A 32 5.91 17.08 3.74
CA LEU A 32 5.16 16.18 2.86
C LEU A 32 4.13 15.35 3.62
N ALA A 33 4.53 14.76 4.76
CA ALA A 33 3.63 14.00 5.61
C ALA A 33 2.51 14.88 6.19
N ASP A 34 2.84 16.10 6.64
CA ASP A 34 1.87 17.06 7.15
C ASP A 34 0.87 17.51 6.07
N GLN A 35 1.34 17.70 4.84
CA GLN A 35 0.46 18.04 3.71
C GLN A 35 -0.56 16.94 3.47
N TRP A 36 -0.11 15.68 3.36
CA TRP A 36 -1.02 14.54 3.19
C TRP A 36 -1.96 14.36 4.38
N ALA A 37 -1.50 14.57 5.61
CA ALA A 37 -2.34 14.51 6.80
C ALA A 37 -3.44 15.59 6.79
N ARG A 38 -3.11 16.84 6.40
CA ARG A 38 -4.09 17.92 6.26
C ARG A 38 -5.09 17.62 5.16
N THR A 39 -4.63 17.14 4.00
CA THR A 39 -5.50 16.75 2.89
C THR A 39 -6.43 15.61 3.28
N ALA A 40 -5.93 14.58 3.97
CA ALA A 40 -6.75 13.47 4.44
C ALA A 40 -7.81 13.88 5.47
N ALA A 41 -7.57 14.96 6.22
CA ALA A 41 -8.52 15.50 7.19
C ALA A 41 -9.59 16.43 6.57
N ASP A 42 -9.42 16.86 5.31
CA ASP A 42 -10.38 17.71 4.61
C ASP A 42 -11.57 16.87 4.11
N PRO A 43 -12.82 17.17 4.54
CA PRO A 43 -14.00 16.45 4.06
C PRO A 43 -14.18 16.50 2.53
N ALA A 44 -13.69 17.55 1.85
CA ALA A 44 -13.77 17.65 0.40
C ALA A 44 -12.96 16.54 -0.30
N PHE A 45 -11.90 16.04 0.35
CA PHE A 45 -11.06 14.99 -0.18
C PHE A 45 -11.82 13.67 -0.40
N LEU A 46 -12.83 13.38 0.44
CA LEU A 46 -13.65 12.17 0.35
C LEU A 46 -14.40 12.02 -0.98
N ASN A 47 -14.64 13.14 -1.68
CA ASN A 47 -15.37 13.19 -2.95
C ASN A 47 -14.46 13.03 -4.19
N LEU A 48 -13.13 12.93 -4.00
CA LEU A 48 -12.21 12.79 -5.13
C LEU A 48 -12.19 11.36 -5.68
N ASN A 49 -11.82 11.25 -6.95
CA ASN A 49 -11.61 9.96 -7.60
C ASN A 49 -10.18 9.46 -7.38
N GLU A 50 -10.00 8.15 -7.46
CA GLU A 50 -8.74 7.44 -7.17
C GLU A 50 -7.64 7.68 -8.20
N LYS A 51 -7.95 7.56 -9.50
CA LYS A 51 -6.95 7.54 -10.59
C LYS A 51 -5.98 8.72 -10.58
N PRO A 52 -6.41 9.98 -10.37
CA PRO A 52 -5.48 11.11 -10.32
C PRO A 52 -4.53 11.07 -9.11
N LEU A 53 -4.95 10.45 -8.01
CA LEU A 53 -4.21 10.45 -6.74
C LEU A 53 -3.21 9.30 -6.64
N GLN A 54 -3.47 8.18 -7.32
CA GLN A 54 -2.63 6.98 -7.27
C GLN A 54 -1.15 7.27 -7.55
N GLY A 55 -0.85 7.92 -8.68
CA GLY A 55 0.54 8.21 -9.05
C GLY A 55 1.25 9.09 -8.02
N GLN A 56 0.58 10.15 -7.57
CA GLN A 56 1.13 11.08 -6.58
C GLN A 56 1.34 10.40 -5.23
N PHE A 57 0.39 9.58 -4.77
CA PHE A 57 0.50 8.87 -3.50
C PHE A 57 1.63 7.83 -3.52
N LEU A 58 1.79 7.08 -4.62
CA LEU A 58 2.91 6.15 -4.79
C LEU A 58 4.27 6.88 -4.78
N ALA A 59 4.36 8.01 -5.47
CA ALA A 59 5.59 8.81 -5.50
C ALA A 59 5.90 9.43 -4.12
N ASP A 60 4.94 10.07 -3.49
CA ASP A 60 5.16 10.81 -2.24
C ASP A 60 5.28 9.89 -1.03
N ILE A 61 4.36 8.95 -0.87
CA ILE A 61 4.34 8.12 0.33
C ILE A 61 5.28 6.94 0.17
N PHE A 62 5.16 6.16 -0.90
CA PHE A 62 5.97 4.94 -1.01
C PHE A 62 7.41 5.24 -1.43
N ALA A 63 7.63 6.08 -2.43
CA ALA A 63 9.00 6.37 -2.86
C ALA A 63 9.70 7.37 -1.94
N ARG A 64 9.14 8.58 -1.75
CA ARG A 64 9.84 9.65 -1.00
C ARG A 64 9.80 9.43 0.51
N LEU A 65 8.63 9.21 1.09
CA LEU A 65 8.48 9.11 2.55
C LEU A 65 8.98 7.76 3.10
N LEU A 66 8.60 6.65 2.46
CA LEU A 66 8.98 5.31 2.89
C LEU A 66 10.28 4.79 2.26
N GLY A 67 10.80 5.46 1.22
CA GLY A 67 12.12 5.18 0.65
C GLY A 67 12.17 4.00 -0.33
N TYR A 68 11.05 3.52 -0.87
CA TYR A 68 11.06 2.46 -1.88
C TYR A 68 11.52 3.01 -3.23
N ALA A 69 12.67 2.56 -3.74
CA ALA A 69 13.22 3.08 -4.99
C ALA A 69 12.29 2.74 -6.17
N PRO A 70 11.88 3.72 -6.99
CA PRO A 70 11.19 3.47 -8.25
C PRO A 70 12.17 2.99 -9.32
N ALA A 71 11.66 2.49 -10.45
CA ALA A 71 12.51 2.03 -11.55
C ALA A 71 13.36 3.15 -12.19
N VAL A 72 12.83 4.38 -12.24
CA VAL A 72 13.54 5.52 -12.84
C VAL A 72 14.82 5.80 -12.04
N GLY A 73 15.97 5.69 -12.70
CA GLY A 73 17.29 5.84 -12.07
C GLY A 73 17.85 4.59 -11.39
N HIS A 74 17.09 3.49 -11.35
CA HIS A 74 17.41 2.26 -10.61
C HIS A 74 17.01 0.99 -11.39
N LEU A 75 17.14 0.99 -12.73
CA LEU A 75 16.63 -0.09 -13.59
C LEU A 75 17.27 -1.46 -13.29
N ASP A 76 18.46 -1.47 -12.70
CA ASP A 76 19.19 -2.66 -12.28
C ASP A 76 18.69 -3.24 -10.95
N ALA A 77 18.21 -2.40 -10.02
CA ALA A 77 17.67 -2.81 -8.73
C ALA A 77 16.73 -1.75 -8.11
N TYR A 78 15.42 -2.02 -8.12
CA TYR A 78 14.40 -1.14 -7.56
C TYR A 78 13.36 -1.91 -6.72
N GLN A 79 12.55 -1.19 -5.93
CA GLN A 79 11.61 -1.81 -4.99
C GLN A 79 10.15 -1.42 -5.18
N LEU A 80 9.84 -0.37 -5.95
CA LEU A 80 8.47 0.07 -6.23
C LEU A 80 8.17 -0.07 -7.72
N LYS A 81 7.14 -0.85 -8.04
CA LYS A 81 6.63 -1.03 -9.40
C LYS A 81 5.15 -0.65 -9.46
N PRO A 82 4.80 0.55 -9.96
CA PRO A 82 3.42 0.88 -10.30
C PRO A 82 2.92 -0.06 -11.40
N GLU A 83 1.68 -0.49 -11.30
CA GLU A 83 1.04 -1.36 -12.28
C GLU A 83 -0.08 -0.58 -12.93
N SER A 84 0.00 -0.39 -14.24
CA SER A 84 -1.13 0.08 -15.03
C SER A 84 -1.85 -1.13 -15.57
N ALA A 85 -3.19 -1.09 -15.61
CA ALA A 85 -3.99 -2.01 -16.39
C ALA A 85 -3.74 -1.77 -17.88
N SER A 86 -2.54 -2.11 -18.37
CA SER A 86 -2.16 -1.93 -19.76
C SER A 86 -2.79 -3.03 -20.58
N THR A 87 -3.35 -2.59 -21.69
CA THR A 87 -4.04 -3.25 -22.81
C THR A 87 -3.48 -4.59 -23.32
N GLU A 88 -2.35 -5.08 -22.80
CA GLU A 88 -1.73 -6.36 -23.17
C GLU A 88 -2.29 -7.55 -22.35
N THR A 89 -2.84 -7.29 -21.16
CA THR A 89 -3.55 -8.32 -20.37
C THR A 89 -5.05 -8.06 -20.40
N LYS A 90 -5.69 -8.34 -21.54
CA LYS A 90 -7.16 -8.44 -21.61
C LYS A 90 -7.64 -9.56 -20.67
N GLY A 91 -7.91 -9.22 -19.42
CA GLY A 91 -8.60 -10.08 -18.45
C GLY A 91 -7.93 -10.26 -17.09
N ALA A 92 -6.64 -9.94 -16.93
CA ALA A 92 -5.97 -10.07 -15.63
C ALA A 92 -6.04 -8.74 -14.86
N ARG A 93 -6.91 -8.64 -13.85
CA ARG A 93 -6.85 -7.54 -12.87
C ARG A 93 -5.44 -7.53 -12.25
N THR A 94 -4.76 -6.41 -12.26
CA THR A 94 -3.47 -6.21 -11.56
C THR A 94 -3.73 -5.37 -10.30
N PRO A 95 -2.91 -5.52 -9.24
CA PRO A 95 -2.91 -4.54 -8.15
C PRO A 95 -2.47 -3.17 -8.69
N ASP A 96 -2.62 -2.11 -7.91
CA ASP A 96 -2.18 -0.75 -8.28
C ASP A 96 -0.67 -0.56 -8.27
N ALA A 97 0.01 -1.27 -7.36
CA ALA A 97 1.46 -1.35 -7.35
C ALA A 97 1.95 -2.62 -6.64
N ARG A 98 3.24 -2.90 -6.82
CA ARG A 98 3.96 -3.98 -6.15
C ARG A 98 5.20 -3.43 -5.46
N LEU A 99 5.47 -3.94 -4.26
CA LEU A 99 6.75 -3.75 -3.59
C LEU A 99 7.52 -5.06 -3.55
N GLY A 100 8.82 -4.98 -3.77
CA GLY A 100 9.62 -6.18 -3.94
C GLY A 100 11.07 -5.90 -4.28
N PHE A 101 11.66 -6.84 -5.00
CA PHE A 101 13.00 -6.73 -5.58
C PHE A 101 12.85 -6.96 -7.07
N PHE A 102 13.09 -5.90 -7.83
CA PHE A 102 12.92 -5.88 -9.27
C PHE A 102 14.21 -5.40 -9.92
N GLY A 103 14.49 -5.89 -11.12
CA GLY A 103 15.71 -5.52 -11.84
C GLY A 103 16.14 -6.57 -12.85
N THR A 104 17.42 -6.59 -13.19
CA THR A 104 17.96 -7.50 -14.20
C THR A 104 17.79 -8.95 -13.76
N GLY A 105 16.91 -9.70 -14.44
CA GLY A 105 16.62 -11.10 -14.11
C GLY A 105 15.83 -11.32 -12.82
N GLN A 106 15.28 -10.26 -12.23
CA GLN A 106 14.56 -10.33 -10.95
C GLN A 106 13.17 -9.66 -11.05
N ASP A 107 12.12 -10.42 -10.74
CA ASP A 107 10.76 -9.91 -10.53
C ASP A 107 10.14 -10.58 -9.30
N ILE A 108 10.65 -10.24 -8.11
CA ILE A 108 10.20 -10.83 -6.84
C ILE A 108 9.25 -9.87 -6.15
N THR A 109 7.96 -10.21 -6.14
CA THR A 109 6.94 -9.44 -5.42
C THR A 109 6.81 -9.91 -3.98
N ARG A 110 6.91 -8.97 -3.02
CA ARG A 110 6.76 -9.23 -1.58
C ARG A 110 5.46 -8.65 -1.01
N VAL A 111 5.00 -7.54 -1.58
CA VAL A 111 3.81 -6.81 -1.16
C VAL A 111 3.01 -6.40 -2.39
N VAL A 112 1.69 -6.53 -2.33
CA VAL A 112 0.77 -5.87 -3.27
C VAL A 112 0.18 -4.64 -2.59
N VAL A 113 0.05 -3.56 -3.36
CA VAL A 113 -0.59 -2.32 -2.93
C VAL A 113 -1.86 -2.15 -3.76
N GLU A 114 -2.98 -2.01 -3.07
CA GLU A 114 -4.28 -1.68 -3.66
C GLU A 114 -4.71 -0.33 -3.07
N LEU A 115 -5.11 0.59 -3.94
CA LEU A 115 -5.63 1.90 -3.60
C LEU A 115 -7.12 1.94 -3.94
N LYS A 116 -7.87 2.74 -3.19
CA LYS A 116 -9.29 3.01 -3.41
C LYS A 116 -9.54 4.51 -3.29
N ALA A 117 -10.63 5.00 -3.88
CA ALA A 117 -11.04 6.39 -3.71
C ALA A 117 -11.11 6.81 -2.22
N PRO A 118 -10.81 8.09 -1.88
CA PRO A 118 -10.80 8.57 -0.50
C PRO A 118 -12.03 8.24 0.35
N GLY A 119 -13.23 8.36 -0.23
CA GLY A 119 -14.49 8.04 0.44
C GLY A 119 -14.85 6.55 0.47
N ALA A 120 -14.00 5.66 -0.03
CA ALA A 120 -14.30 4.24 -0.09
C ALA A 120 -14.27 3.59 1.30
N ASP A 121 -15.32 2.84 1.63
CA ASP A 121 -15.33 1.91 2.74
C ASP A 121 -14.57 0.64 2.35
N LEU A 122 -13.47 0.39 3.05
CA LEU A 122 -12.56 -0.74 2.77
C LEU A 122 -13.15 -2.10 3.17
N ASP A 123 -14.20 -2.13 3.99
CA ASP A 123 -14.85 -3.34 4.50
C ASP A 123 -16.26 -3.55 3.93
N ALA A 124 -16.78 -2.58 3.16
CA ALA A 124 -18.07 -2.71 2.49
C ALA A 124 -17.98 -3.56 1.21
N ARG A 125 -18.98 -4.41 0.99
CA ARG A 125 -19.09 -5.19 -0.23
C ARG A 125 -19.42 -4.29 -1.43
N GLN A 126 -18.74 -4.53 -2.55
CA GLN A 126 -18.93 -3.75 -3.77
C GLN A 126 -19.67 -4.56 -4.83
N SER A 127 -20.89 -4.13 -5.18
CA SER A 127 -21.76 -4.82 -6.16
C SER A 127 -21.10 -5.00 -7.54
N GLY A 128 -20.31 -4.03 -8.00
CA GLY A 128 -19.59 -4.07 -9.27
C GLY A 128 -18.33 -4.96 -9.32
N TYR A 129 -17.90 -5.50 -8.17
CA TYR A 129 -16.64 -6.27 -8.06
C TYR A 129 -16.89 -7.66 -7.49
N GLY A 130 -17.95 -8.33 -7.95
CA GLY A 130 -18.28 -9.68 -7.52
C GLY A 130 -18.76 -9.76 -6.07
N ASN A 131 -19.29 -8.64 -5.54
CA ASN A 131 -19.74 -8.52 -4.16
C ASN A 131 -18.63 -8.73 -3.10
N LEU A 132 -17.37 -8.55 -3.51
CA LEU A 132 -16.20 -8.59 -2.64
C LEU A 132 -15.95 -7.22 -2.01
N THR A 133 -15.43 -7.22 -0.79
CA THR A 133 -14.85 -6.02 -0.15
C THR A 133 -13.52 -5.63 -0.81
N PRO A 134 -13.08 -4.37 -0.71
CA PRO A 134 -11.72 -3.97 -1.12
C PRO A 134 -10.62 -4.84 -0.51
N VAL A 135 -10.76 -5.23 0.76
CA VAL A 135 -9.83 -6.15 1.42
C VAL A 135 -9.81 -7.50 0.70
N GLU A 136 -10.95 -8.14 0.49
CA GLU A 136 -11.04 -9.44 -0.20
C GLU A 136 -10.46 -9.38 -1.62
N GLN A 137 -10.71 -8.28 -2.36
CA GLN A 137 -10.13 -8.06 -3.68
C GLN A 137 -8.59 -8.01 -3.62
N ALA A 138 -8.03 -7.24 -2.69
CA ALA A 138 -6.59 -7.07 -2.54
C ALA A 138 -5.90 -8.40 -2.14
N PHE A 139 -6.52 -9.19 -1.27
CA PHE A 139 -6.06 -10.54 -0.94
C PHE A 139 -6.07 -11.50 -2.14
N GLY A 140 -6.99 -11.30 -3.09
CA GLY A 140 -7.06 -12.07 -4.34
C GLY A 140 -5.80 -11.99 -5.19
N TYR A 141 -4.99 -10.93 -5.07
CA TYR A 141 -3.72 -10.80 -5.79
C TYR A 141 -2.59 -11.64 -5.20
N LEU A 142 -2.66 -12.03 -3.93
CA LEU A 142 -1.59 -12.81 -3.28
C LEU A 142 -1.36 -14.17 -3.95
N ALA A 143 -2.37 -14.73 -4.60
CA ALA A 143 -2.26 -16.00 -5.31
C ALA A 143 -1.52 -15.88 -6.66
N LYS A 144 -1.31 -14.65 -7.16
CA LYS A 144 -0.66 -14.40 -8.45
C LYS A 144 0.87 -14.33 -8.36
N PHE A 145 1.40 -14.28 -7.15
CA PHE A 145 2.82 -14.07 -6.89
C PHE A 145 3.28 -15.08 -5.83
N ASP A 146 4.23 -15.93 -6.19
CA ASP A 146 4.68 -17.05 -5.34
C ASP A 146 5.14 -16.61 -3.95
N ASP A 147 5.80 -15.45 -3.89
CA ASP A 147 6.55 -14.98 -2.73
C ASP A 147 5.94 -13.74 -2.04
N CYS A 148 4.69 -13.40 -2.42
CA CYS A 148 3.96 -12.27 -1.89
C CYS A 148 3.26 -12.61 -0.57
N ARG A 149 3.59 -11.84 0.47
CA ARG A 149 3.20 -12.13 1.86
C ARG A 149 2.36 -11.03 2.49
N TRP A 150 2.32 -9.88 1.87
CA TRP A 150 1.70 -8.69 2.45
C TRP A 150 0.77 -8.01 1.47
N VAL A 151 -0.29 -7.43 2.02
CA VAL A 151 -1.20 -6.55 1.30
C VAL A 151 -1.15 -5.21 2.00
N ILE A 152 -0.92 -4.13 1.24
CA ILE A 152 -1.21 -2.78 1.68
C ILE A 152 -2.49 -2.34 0.97
N LEU A 153 -3.48 -1.92 1.75
CA LEU A 153 -4.73 -1.36 1.23
C LEU A 153 -4.89 0.05 1.77
N SER A 154 -5.18 1.00 0.89
CA SER A 154 -5.34 2.40 1.29
C SER A 154 -6.48 3.08 0.56
N ASN A 155 -7.23 3.91 1.27
CA ASN A 155 -8.11 4.93 0.69
C ASN A 155 -7.51 6.33 0.88
N PHE A 156 -6.18 6.44 0.91
CA PHE A 156 -5.41 7.68 1.11
C PHE A 156 -5.54 8.34 2.50
N THR A 157 -6.66 8.13 3.20
CA THR A 157 -6.90 8.60 4.57
C THR A 157 -6.51 7.56 5.60
N THR A 158 -6.61 6.28 5.25
CA THR A 158 -6.22 5.15 6.08
C THR A 158 -5.32 4.22 5.28
N VAL A 159 -4.16 3.85 5.84
CA VAL A 159 -3.29 2.80 5.30
C VAL A 159 -3.39 1.57 6.19
N ARG A 160 -3.78 0.43 5.63
CA ARG A 160 -3.87 -0.85 6.33
C ARG A 160 -2.84 -1.82 5.77
N LEU A 161 -2.12 -2.51 6.64
CA LEU A 161 -1.15 -3.55 6.29
C LEU A 161 -1.66 -4.90 6.80
N TYR A 162 -1.73 -5.89 5.91
CA TYR A 162 -2.17 -7.24 6.20
C TYR A 162 -1.08 -8.26 5.84
N SER A 163 -1.03 -9.36 6.59
CA SER A 163 -0.14 -10.49 6.32
C SER A 163 -0.92 -11.71 5.84
N LYS A 164 -0.38 -12.44 4.86
CA LYS A 164 -0.86 -13.77 4.44
C LYS A 164 -0.64 -14.83 5.53
N ARG A 165 0.34 -14.62 6.42
CA ARG A 165 0.63 -15.59 7.48
C ARG A 165 -0.55 -15.62 8.45
N ARG A 166 -1.12 -16.81 8.68
CA ARG A 166 -1.97 -17.03 9.85
C ARG A 166 -1.12 -16.75 11.08
N GLY A 167 -1.57 -15.85 11.95
CA GLY A 167 -0.89 -15.61 13.22
C GLY A 167 -0.82 -16.93 13.99
N GLN A 168 0.37 -17.51 14.14
CA GLN A 168 0.60 -18.47 15.21
C GLN A 168 0.51 -17.67 16.50
N VAL A 169 -0.56 -17.91 17.25
CA VAL A 169 -0.67 -17.48 18.64
C VAL A 169 0.41 -18.26 19.39
N TYR A 170 1.53 -17.60 19.69
CA TYR A 170 2.49 -18.08 20.69
C TYR A 170 2.04 -17.59 22.05
#